data_AF-A0A8T7HAF1-F1
#
_entry.id   AF-A0A8T7HAF1-F1
#
_cell.length_a   1.000
_cell.length_b   1.000
_cell.length_c   1.000
_cell.angle_alpha   90.00
_cell.angle_beta   90.00
_cell.angle_gamma   90.00
#
_symmetry.space_group_name_H-M   'P 1'
#
loop_
_entity.id
_entity.type
_entity.pdbx_description
1 polymer ?
#
loop_
_entity_poly.entity_id
_entity_poly.type
_entity_poly.pdbx_seq_one_letter_code
_entity_poly.pdbx_strand_id
1 'polypeptide(L)'
;MKVYERSLWIKMFGSKQPKKKVDSLKDIQAIIEFLEHVQDDPKSLLEDLRDLEELEKERKVASKKLIPVNLEAQEEILDKIIQKYEFFQNDVDINGLRVKQIAEEFLNQASHEKMKKIVNDKKKDPRWRFQW
;
A
#
# COMPACT_ATOMS: atom_id res chain seq x y z
N MET A 1 32.67 -28.69 -3.53
CA MET A 1 32.23 -27.32 -3.91
C MET A 1 32.24 -26.46 -2.67
N LYS A 2 32.98 -25.36 -2.66
CA LYS A 2 33.19 -24.53 -1.46
C LYS A 2 31.93 -23.71 -1.20
N VAL A 3 31.52 -23.58 0.06
CA VAL A 3 30.32 -22.84 0.51
C VAL A 3 30.26 -21.40 -0.05
N TYR A 4 31.44 -20.80 -0.26
CA TYR A 4 31.64 -19.47 -0.85
C TYR A 4 31.17 -19.33 -2.30
N GLU A 5 31.18 -20.41 -3.08
CA GLU A 5 30.72 -20.38 -4.47
C GLU A 5 29.19 -20.26 -4.50
N ARG A 6 28.46 -20.96 -3.62
CA ARG A 6 26.99 -20.89 -3.56
C ARG A 6 26.47 -19.48 -3.25
N SER A 7 27.12 -18.72 -2.38
CA SER A 7 26.66 -17.36 -2.01
C SER A 7 26.81 -16.35 -3.15
N LEU A 8 27.86 -16.49 -3.98
CA LEU A 8 28.07 -15.65 -5.16
C LEU A 8 27.06 -15.97 -6.26
N TRP A 9 26.74 -17.25 -6.46
CA TRP A 9 25.73 -17.69 -7.43
C TRP A 9 24.32 -17.22 -7.06
N ILE A 10 23.93 -17.26 -5.78
CA ILE A 10 22.63 -16.69 -5.33
C ILE A 10 22.60 -15.17 -5.50
N LYS A 11 23.74 -14.48 -5.36
CA LYS A 11 23.82 -13.01 -5.54
C LYS A 11 23.73 -12.58 -7.01
N MET A 12 24.18 -13.41 -7.95
CA MET A 12 24.15 -13.14 -9.40
C MET A 12 22.92 -13.72 -10.12
N PHE A 13 22.38 -14.84 -9.65
CA PHE A 13 21.28 -15.59 -10.29
C PHE A 13 20.08 -15.83 -9.38
N GLY A 14 20.09 -15.30 -8.15
CA GLY A 14 18.89 -15.18 -7.34
C GLY A 14 17.94 -14.23 -8.05
N SER A 15 17.17 -14.78 -8.98
CA SER A 15 16.10 -14.10 -9.66
C SER A 15 15.22 -13.52 -8.56
N LYS A 16 15.28 -12.19 -8.43
CA LYS A 16 14.23 -11.45 -7.73
C LYS A 16 12.96 -11.92 -8.44
N GLN A 17 12.19 -12.78 -7.77
CA GLN A 17 10.85 -13.14 -8.21
C GLN A 17 10.22 -11.85 -8.71
N PRO A 18 9.78 -11.77 -9.98
CA PRO A 18 9.28 -10.52 -10.52
C PRO A 18 8.23 -10.02 -9.55
N LYS A 19 8.47 -8.85 -8.94
CA LYS A 19 7.52 -8.25 -8.01
C LYS A 19 6.20 -8.21 -8.76
N LYS A 20 5.22 -8.97 -8.27
CA LYS A 20 3.89 -9.04 -8.87
C LYS A 20 3.43 -7.59 -9.03
N LYS A 21 2.99 -7.22 -10.23
CA LYS A 21 2.51 -5.85 -10.48
C LYS A 21 1.34 -5.61 -9.53
N VAL A 22 1.50 -4.66 -8.61
CA VAL A 22 0.45 -4.29 -7.66
C VAL A 22 -0.65 -3.61 -8.44
N ASP A 23 -1.90 -4.00 -8.19
CA ASP A 23 -3.08 -3.32 -8.70
C ASP A 23 -3.84 -2.80 -7.50
N SER A 24 -3.48 -1.60 -7.06
CA SER A 24 -4.02 -1.01 -5.84
C SER A 24 -5.54 -0.98 -5.85
N LEU A 25 -6.17 -0.73 -7.00
CA LEU A 25 -7.63 -0.72 -7.11
C LEU A 25 -8.24 -2.10 -6.79
N LYS A 26 -7.65 -3.16 -7.35
CA LYS A 26 -8.09 -4.52 -7.09
C LYS A 26 -7.88 -4.90 -5.62
N ASP A 27 -6.75 -4.49 -5.04
CA ASP A 27 -6.45 -4.79 -3.65
C ASP A 27 -7.38 -4.01 -2.69
N ILE A 28 -7.71 -2.75 -2.99
CA ILE A 28 -8.71 -1.95 -2.26
C ILE A 28 -10.07 -2.63 -2.32
N GLN A 29 -10.56 -3.00 -3.51
CA GLN A 29 -11.84 -3.68 -3.70
C GLN A 29 -11.93 -4.98 -2.90
N ALA A 30 -10.86 -5.77 -2.91
CA ALA A 30 -10.83 -7.03 -2.20
C ALA A 30 -10.82 -6.85 -0.66
N ILE A 31 -10.33 -5.71 -0.16
CA ILE A 31 -10.46 -5.36 1.26
C ILE A 31 -11.88 -4.90 1.59
N ILE A 32 -12.48 -4.05 0.75
CA ILE A 32 -13.88 -3.61 0.88
C ILE A 32 -14.82 -4.83 0.95
N GLU A 33 -14.69 -5.75 -0.02
CA GLU A 33 -15.49 -6.97 -0.08
C GLU A 33 -15.35 -7.80 1.20
N PHE A 34 -14.12 -7.97 1.72
CA PHE A 34 -13.92 -8.67 2.99
C PHE A 34 -14.66 -7.97 4.14
N LEU A 35 -14.47 -6.65 4.29
CA LEU A 35 -15.04 -5.90 5.41
C LEU A 35 -16.57 -5.80 5.35
N GLU A 36 -17.19 -5.85 4.17
CA GLU A 36 -18.65 -5.92 4.03
C GLU A 36 -19.26 -7.19 4.64
N HIS A 37 -18.46 -8.26 4.78
CA HIS A 37 -18.90 -9.54 5.33
C HIS A 37 -18.49 -9.73 6.81
N VAL A 38 -17.72 -8.81 7.40
CA VAL A 38 -17.33 -8.85 8.81
C VAL A 38 -18.42 -8.22 9.67
N GLN A 39 -18.91 -8.94 10.68
CA GLN A 39 -20.04 -8.49 11.52
C GLN A 39 -19.67 -7.40 12.55
N ASP A 40 -18.38 -7.26 12.89
CA ASP A 40 -17.92 -6.30 13.91
C ASP A 40 -17.40 -4.99 13.31
N ASP A 41 -18.25 -3.96 13.45
CA ASP A 41 -18.13 -2.53 13.14
C ASP A 41 -16.90 -2.06 12.34
N PRO A 42 -16.76 -2.43 11.05
CA PRO A 42 -15.73 -1.87 10.18
C PRO A 42 -16.26 -0.64 9.42
N LYS A 43 -17.44 -0.08 9.78
CA LYS A 43 -18.12 0.94 8.96
C LYS A 43 -17.22 2.13 8.63
N SER A 44 -16.52 2.65 9.62
CA SER A 44 -15.61 3.77 9.42
C SER A 44 -14.37 3.42 8.58
N LEU A 45 -13.94 2.15 8.55
CA LEU A 45 -12.82 1.68 7.72
C LEU A 45 -13.28 1.42 6.28
N LEU A 46 -14.52 0.94 6.12
CA LEU A 46 -15.15 0.73 4.83
C LEU A 46 -15.37 2.06 4.10
N GLU A 47 -15.80 3.10 4.82
CA GLU A 47 -15.92 4.46 4.28
C GLU A 47 -14.57 4.99 3.79
N ASP A 48 -13.52 4.95 4.63
CA ASP A 48 -12.17 5.38 4.22
C ASP A 48 -11.66 4.61 2.99
N LEU A 49 -11.91 3.30 2.91
CA LEU A 49 -11.49 2.49 1.76
C LEU A 49 -12.26 2.81 0.48
N ARG A 50 -13.53 3.17 0.57
CA ARG A 50 -14.33 3.62 -0.58
C ARG A 50 -13.86 4.99 -1.07
N ASP A 51 -13.55 5.89 -0.15
CA ASP A 51 -12.99 7.20 -0.51
C ASP A 51 -11.62 7.03 -1.19
N LEU A 52 -10.79 6.11 -0.67
CA LEU A 52 -9.52 5.75 -1.32
C LEU A 52 -9.74 5.14 -2.71
N GLU A 53 -10.75 4.28 -2.87
CA GLU A 53 -11.11 3.67 -4.16
C GLU A 53 -11.49 4.74 -5.20
N GLU A 54 -12.29 5.73 -4.82
CA GLU A 54 -12.68 6.83 -5.71
C GLU A 54 -11.48 7.68 -6.10
N LEU A 55 -10.63 8.08 -5.14
CA LEU A 55 -9.40 8.80 -5.45
C LEU A 55 -8.47 8.01 -6.37
N GLU A 56 -8.42 6.68 -6.23
CA GLU A 56 -7.64 5.79 -7.08
C GLU A 56 -8.18 5.76 -8.53
N LYS A 57 -9.51 5.69 -8.69
CA LYS A 57 -10.18 5.77 -10.00
C LYS A 57 -9.92 7.12 -10.65
N GLU A 58 -10.07 8.22 -9.91
CA GLU A 58 -9.77 9.57 -10.38
C GLU A 58 -8.32 9.70 -10.85
N ARG A 59 -7.36 9.23 -10.06
CA ARG A 59 -5.92 9.31 -10.41
C ARG A 59 -5.61 8.63 -11.74
N LYS A 60 -6.23 7.47 -12.02
CA LYS A 60 -6.03 6.72 -13.27
C LYS A 60 -6.48 7.49 -14.51
N VAL A 61 -7.42 8.44 -14.38
CA VAL A 61 -7.94 9.26 -15.48
C VAL A 61 -7.53 10.73 -15.39
N ALA A 62 -6.88 11.14 -14.30
CA ALA A 62 -6.49 12.51 -14.03
C ALA A 62 -5.42 13.02 -15.00
N SER A 63 -5.49 14.33 -15.30
CA SER A 63 -4.41 15.00 -15.99
C SER A 63 -3.15 15.08 -15.10
N LYS A 64 -1.96 15.09 -15.70
CA LYS A 64 -0.68 15.15 -14.97
C LYS A 64 -0.58 16.25 -13.91
N LYS A 65 -1.28 17.37 -14.09
CA LYS A 65 -1.28 18.48 -13.13
C LYS A 65 -2.06 18.19 -11.84
N LEU A 66 -3.04 17.27 -11.90
CA LEU A 66 -3.91 16.92 -10.78
C LEU A 66 -3.43 15.69 -10.01
N ILE A 67 -2.53 14.88 -10.59
CA ILE A 67 -1.98 13.69 -9.94
C ILE A 67 -1.35 14.02 -8.57
N PRO A 68 -0.53 15.08 -8.41
CA PRO A 68 0.04 15.40 -7.09
C PRO A 68 -1.01 15.74 -6.04
N VAL A 69 -2.04 16.52 -6.41
CA VAL A 69 -3.13 16.90 -5.49
C VAL A 69 -3.95 15.68 -5.08
N ASN A 70 -4.23 14.78 -6.03
CA ASN A 70 -4.90 13.52 -5.73
C ASN A 70 -4.05 12.64 -4.80
N LEU A 71 -2.73 12.55 -5.04
CA LEU A 71 -1.83 11.81 -4.16
C LEU A 71 -1.74 12.40 -2.74
N GLU A 72 -1.81 13.73 -2.58
CA GLU A 72 -1.92 14.35 -1.25
C GLU A 72 -3.21 13.93 -0.54
N ALA A 73 -4.35 13.93 -1.23
CA ALA A 73 -5.61 13.46 -0.65
C ALA A 73 -5.56 11.96 -0.27
N GLN A 74 -4.93 11.13 -1.12
CA GLN A 74 -4.76 9.70 -0.84
C GLN A 74 -3.86 9.47 0.38
N GLU A 75 -2.83 10.30 0.60
CA GLU A 75 -1.95 10.22 1.77
C GLU A 75 -2.74 10.31 3.08
N GLU A 76 -3.64 11.28 3.18
CA GLU A 76 -4.44 11.53 4.39
C GLU A 76 -5.37 10.36 4.70
N ILE A 77 -5.95 9.75 3.67
CA ILE A 77 -6.85 8.60 3.82
C ILE A 77 -6.05 7.34 4.18
N LEU A 78 -4.91 7.11 3.51
CA LEU A 78 -4.04 5.98 3.80
C LEU A 78 -3.51 6.02 5.24
N ASP A 79 -3.16 7.20 5.76
CA ASP A 79 -2.77 7.37 7.16
C ASP A 79 -3.86 6.85 8.12
N LYS A 80 -5.13 7.20 7.88
CA LYS A 80 -6.27 6.77 8.69
C LYS A 80 -6.47 5.26 8.60
N ILE A 81 -6.43 4.70 7.39
CA ILE A 81 -6.60 3.26 7.14
C ILE A 81 -5.51 2.47 7.87
N ILE A 82 -4.24 2.86 7.68
CA ILE A 82 -3.10 2.18 8.32
C ILE A 82 -3.22 2.23 9.83
N GLN A 83 -3.56 3.39 10.40
CA GLN A 83 -3.77 3.54 11.84
C GLN A 83 -4.89 2.63 12.35
N LYS A 84 -6.03 2.54 11.64
CA LYS A 84 -7.13 1.65 12.02
C LYS A 84 -6.71 0.18 11.93
N TYR A 85 -5.98 -0.21 10.89
CA TYR A 85 -5.48 -1.58 10.71
C TYR A 85 -4.47 -2.01 11.78
N GLU A 86 -3.67 -1.08 12.32
CA GLU A 86 -2.79 -1.34 13.46
C GLU A 86 -3.59 -1.88 14.67
N PHE A 87 -4.84 -1.42 14.86
CA PHE A 87 -5.72 -1.91 15.93
C PHE A 87 -6.40 -3.25 15.62
N PHE A 88 -6.52 -3.64 14.33
CA PHE A 88 -7.14 -4.90 13.90
C PHE A 88 -6.18 -6.12 13.90
N GLN A 89 -5.05 -6.01 14.61
CA GLN A 89 -3.91 -6.96 14.62
C GLN A 89 -4.24 -8.44 14.88
N ASN A 90 -5.46 -8.78 15.32
CA ASN A 90 -5.82 -10.13 15.73
C ASN A 90 -6.43 -11.03 14.64
N ASP A 91 -6.86 -10.53 13.47
CA ASP A 91 -7.66 -11.38 12.56
C ASP A 91 -7.36 -11.34 11.04
N VAL A 92 -6.40 -10.54 10.53
CA VAL A 92 -6.31 -10.41 9.06
C VAL A 92 -4.90 -10.24 8.47
N ASP A 93 -4.10 -11.31 8.53
CA ASP A 93 -2.79 -11.40 7.85
C ASP A 93 -2.86 -11.06 6.36
N ILE A 94 -3.95 -11.43 5.68
CA ILE A 94 -4.11 -11.22 4.23
C ILE A 94 -4.44 -9.76 3.89
N ASN A 95 -5.29 -9.08 4.69
CA ASN A 95 -5.64 -7.69 4.41
C ASN A 95 -4.54 -6.73 4.85
N GLY A 96 -3.84 -7.02 5.94
CA GLY A 96 -2.63 -6.27 6.30
C GLY A 96 -1.59 -6.30 5.18
N LEU A 97 -1.42 -7.45 4.51
CA LEU A 97 -0.53 -7.57 3.35
C LEU A 97 -1.02 -6.73 2.14
N ARG A 98 -2.33 -6.69 1.87
CA ARG A 98 -2.90 -5.87 0.79
C ARG A 98 -2.75 -4.37 1.07
N VAL A 99 -3.03 -3.93 2.30
CA VAL A 99 -2.84 -2.53 2.72
C VAL A 99 -1.36 -2.14 2.59
N LYS A 100 -0.44 -3.05 2.93
CA LYS A 100 1.00 -2.84 2.70
C LYS A 100 1.34 -2.69 1.22
N GLN A 101 0.79 -3.54 0.36
CA GLN A 101 1.02 -3.44 -1.09
C GLN A 101 0.49 -2.11 -1.66
N ILE A 102 -0.68 -1.67 -1.22
CA ILE A 102 -1.26 -0.37 -1.59
C ILE A 102 -0.36 0.78 -1.15
N ALA A 103 0.11 0.77 0.11
CA ALA A 103 1.00 1.80 0.64
C ALA A 103 2.37 1.84 -0.09
N GLU A 104 2.94 0.67 -0.42
CA GLU A 104 4.17 0.60 -1.20
C GLU A 104 3.98 1.17 -2.62
N GLU A 105 2.86 0.84 -3.27
CA GLU A 105 2.54 1.36 -4.60
C GLU A 105 2.28 2.87 -4.58
N PHE A 106 1.59 3.37 -3.57
CA PHE A 106 1.44 4.82 -3.34
C PHE A 106 2.80 5.52 -3.27
N LEU A 107 3.73 5.01 -2.46
CA LEU A 107 5.07 5.60 -2.33
C LEU A 107 5.88 5.53 -3.63
N ASN A 108 5.71 4.45 -4.41
CA ASN A 108 6.31 4.36 -5.73
C ASN A 108 5.79 5.50 -6.61
N GLN A 109 4.47 5.71 -6.65
CA GLN A 109 3.86 6.72 -7.50
C GLN A 109 4.19 8.15 -7.06
N ALA A 110 4.12 8.44 -5.76
CA ALA A 110 4.56 9.72 -5.19
C ALA A 110 6.04 10.01 -5.54
N SER A 111 6.89 8.99 -5.56
CA SER A 111 8.28 9.13 -6.00
C SER A 111 8.40 9.45 -7.49
N HIS A 112 7.56 8.86 -8.35
CA HIS A 112 7.53 9.16 -9.79
C HIS A 112 7.07 10.59 -10.06
N GLU A 113 6.11 11.09 -9.28
CA GLU A 113 5.61 12.46 -9.32
C GLU A 113 6.52 13.47 -8.59
N LYS A 114 7.72 13.05 -8.18
CA LYS A 114 8.74 13.88 -7.51
C LYS A 114 8.28 14.49 -6.17
N MET A 115 7.31 13.87 -5.51
CA MET A 115 6.81 14.27 -4.19
C MET A 115 7.75 13.78 -3.07
N LYS A 116 9.01 14.23 -3.12
CA LYS A 116 10.09 13.73 -2.25
C LYS A 116 9.82 13.89 -0.76
N LYS A 117 9.10 14.96 -0.37
CA LYS A 117 8.76 15.24 1.02
C LYS A 117 7.89 14.10 1.59
N ILE A 118 6.75 13.84 0.96
CA ILE A 118 5.83 12.75 1.35
C ILE A 118 6.56 11.42 1.42
N VAL A 119 7.32 11.07 0.37
CA VAL A 119 8.07 9.80 0.33
C VAL A 119 9.04 9.67 1.50
N ASN A 120 9.77 10.74 1.84
CA ASN A 120 10.74 10.72 2.92
C ASN A 120 10.09 10.69 4.30
N ASP A 121 9.02 11.44 4.48
CA ASP A 121 8.30 11.53 5.75
C ASP A 121 7.66 10.17 6.08
N LYS A 122 6.96 9.57 5.12
CA LYS A 122 6.30 8.26 5.31
C LYS A 122 7.27 7.10 5.45
N LYS A 123 8.42 7.11 4.77
CA LYS A 123 9.44 6.06 4.97
C LYS A 123 10.05 6.04 6.36
N LYS A 124 9.99 7.15 7.09
CA LYS A 124 10.45 7.24 8.49
C LYS A 124 9.40 6.77 9.48
N ASP A 125 8.12 6.82 9.11
CA ASP A 125 7.03 6.36 9.93
C ASP A 125 7.04 4.82 10.05
N PRO A 126 7.15 4.24 11.27
CA PRO A 126 7.11 2.79 11.46
C PRO A 126 5.81 2.13 10.97
N ARG A 127 4.68 2.84 11.05
CA ARG A 127 3.35 2.32 10.66
C ARG A 127 3.30 2.04 9.16
N TRP A 128 3.87 2.94 8.37
CA TRP A 128 4.00 2.79 6.91
C TRP A 128 4.96 1.69 6.48
N ARG A 129 5.83 1.25 7.40
CA ARG A 129 6.70 0.09 7.20
C ARG A 129 6.06 -1.21 7.70
N PHE A 130 4.86 -1.12 8.28
CA PHE A 130 4.13 -2.25 8.86
C PHE A 130 5.04 -2.99 9.87
N GLN A 131 5.78 -2.20 10.68
CA GLN A 131 6.71 -2.67 11.73
C GLN A 131 6.08 -2.50 13.12
N TRP A 132 4.87 -3.02 13.29
CA TRP A 132 4.16 -3.12 14.57
C TRP A 132 4.25 -4.52 15.15
#